data_AF-A0A5Q4DE81-F1
#
_entry.id   AF-A0A5Q4DE81-F1
#
_cell.length_a   1.000
_cell.length_b   1.000
_cell.length_c   1.000
_cell.angle_alpha   90.00
_cell.angle_beta   90.00
_cell.angle_gamma   90.00
#
_symmetry.space_group_name_H-M   'P 1'
#
loop_
_entity.id
_entity.type
_entity.pdbx_description
1 polymer ?
#
loop_
_entity_poly.entity_id
_entity_poly.type
_entity_poly.pdbx_seq_one_letter_code
_entity_poly.pdbx_strand_id
1 'polypeptide(L)'
;MFSTAVLAAMAGLGSGCGAESAGEEIASERSLASPPALQVGEWWTVELDPELVGATFETTLVVTHVGDGTARIGMTPESFRDDFLVLHIPVLGDVELETFAWRVMWDDFEALRFPLERGASWTADFHGNDVTATVERVEGTRAFILMEGEGERIEMVYDAAVGMITEFREEALQLAFRVTGHGTGYSGPVLSLSGIELGFMQGGPPAGERRSSATLDVATEGPHGSLSLVVWNRGVEDQAGRYRIVATAPDGSVFEHTFETAPGDPAVLVQSFGHDAVQGGWTIDFEREGPARLLVELFTYGLDEAPPGG
;
A
#
# COMPACT_ATOMS: atom_id res chain seq x y z
N MET A 1 59.92 39.19 19.82
CA MET A 1 60.10 39.89 18.53
C MET A 1 58.76 40.50 18.16
N PHE A 2 58.75 41.83 17.99
CA PHE A 2 57.74 42.77 17.43
C PHE A 2 56.24 42.37 17.51
N SER A 3 55.36 43.02 18.29
CA SER A 3 54.78 44.38 18.11
C SER A 3 54.12 44.52 16.73
N THR A 4 52.85 44.92 16.50
CA THR A 4 52.06 46.03 17.08
C THR A 4 50.62 46.02 16.50
N ALA A 5 49.64 46.56 17.26
CA ALA A 5 48.38 47.26 16.89
C ALA A 5 47.31 46.55 16.01
N VAL A 6 46.03 46.42 16.41
CA VAL A 6 44.98 47.41 16.79
C VAL A 6 44.52 48.26 15.59
N LEU A 7 43.25 48.16 15.17
CA LEU A 7 42.19 49.17 15.38
C LEU A 7 40.92 48.93 14.49
N ALA A 8 39.77 49.15 15.14
CA ALA A 8 38.53 49.77 14.66
C ALA A 8 37.58 49.08 13.66
N ALA A 9 36.35 48.94 14.18
CA ALA A 9 35.07 48.80 13.51
C ALA A 9 34.75 49.93 12.51
N MET A 10 33.76 49.69 11.65
CA MET A 10 32.58 50.55 11.47
C MET A 10 31.54 49.83 10.59
N ALA A 11 30.29 49.94 11.02
CA ALA A 11 29.10 49.47 10.33
C ALA A 11 28.82 50.31 9.07
N GLY A 12 28.29 49.66 8.03
CA GLY A 12 27.66 50.30 6.88
C GLY A 12 26.31 49.65 6.63
N LEU A 13 25.24 50.39 6.91
CA LEU A 13 23.88 50.12 6.43
C LEU A 13 23.85 50.34 4.91
N GLY A 14 23.31 49.39 4.17
CA GLY A 14 23.04 49.51 2.74
C GLY A 14 21.78 48.73 2.38
N SER A 15 20.72 49.48 2.08
CA SER A 15 19.45 49.02 1.55
C SER A 15 19.58 48.21 0.25
N GLY A 16 18.60 47.33 0.04
CA GLY A 16 18.14 46.97 -1.31
C GLY A 16 18.35 45.49 -1.66
N CYS A 17 17.31 44.69 -1.53
CA CYS A 17 16.45 44.31 -2.66
C CYS A 17 15.52 43.20 -2.14
N GLY A 18 14.21 43.39 -2.29
CA GLY A 18 13.24 42.35 -1.96
C GLY A 18 13.49 41.12 -2.83
N ALA A 19 13.68 39.98 -2.18
CA ALA A 19 13.35 38.71 -2.79
C ALA A 19 11.92 38.39 -2.35
N GLU A 20 10.95 38.97 -3.05
CA GLU A 20 9.67 38.28 -3.23
C GLU A 20 10.03 37.03 -4.05
N SER A 21 10.19 35.89 -3.36
CA SER A 21 10.02 34.61 -4.04
C SER A 21 8.54 34.53 -4.37
N ALA A 22 8.19 34.98 -5.58
CA ALA A 22 6.99 34.52 -6.24
C ALA A 22 7.11 32.98 -6.30
N GLY A 23 6.44 32.31 -5.37
CA GLY A 23 6.03 30.94 -5.59
C GLY A 23 5.15 30.99 -6.82
N GLU A 24 5.70 30.61 -7.95
CA GLU A 24 4.93 30.31 -9.14
C GLU A 24 4.12 29.06 -8.77
N GLU A 25 2.92 29.28 -8.22
CA GLU A 25 1.85 28.29 -8.26
C GLU A 25 1.66 27.98 -9.74
N ILE A 26 2.33 26.93 -10.21
CA ILE A 26 1.83 26.17 -11.34
C ILE A 26 0.50 25.62 -10.83
N ALA A 27 -0.58 26.38 -11.03
CA ALA A 27 -1.93 25.88 -10.87
C ALA A 27 -1.97 24.60 -11.70
N SER A 28 -2.07 23.45 -11.02
CA SER A 28 -1.94 22.18 -11.70
C SER A 28 -3.04 22.09 -12.77
N GLU A 29 -2.67 21.76 -14.01
CA GLU A 29 -3.63 21.47 -15.09
C GLU A 29 -4.48 20.21 -14.82
N ARG A 30 -4.44 19.69 -13.59
CA ARG A 30 -5.17 18.51 -13.18
C ARG A 30 -6.65 18.81 -13.14
N SER A 31 -7.41 17.86 -13.66
CA SER A 31 -8.86 17.94 -13.69
C SER A 31 -9.44 16.53 -13.56
N LEU A 32 -10.75 16.46 -13.46
CA LEU A 32 -11.47 15.20 -13.52
C LEU A 32 -11.63 14.67 -14.96
N ALA A 33 -11.14 15.40 -15.98
CA ALA A 33 -11.30 15.02 -17.37
C ALA A 33 -10.22 14.05 -17.88
N SER A 34 -9.09 13.94 -17.17
CA SER A 34 -7.94 13.13 -17.59
C SER A 34 -7.19 12.59 -16.39
N PRO A 35 -6.39 11.51 -16.57
CA PRO A 35 -5.45 11.04 -15.58
C PRO A 35 -4.59 12.14 -14.94
N PRO A 36 -4.15 11.95 -13.69
CA PRO A 36 -3.23 12.89 -13.07
C PRO A 36 -1.88 12.86 -13.79
N ALA A 37 -1.36 14.04 -14.11
CA ALA A 37 0.04 14.21 -14.46
C ALA A 37 0.88 14.17 -13.16
N LEU A 38 1.18 12.96 -12.69
CA LEU A 38 2.06 12.74 -11.54
C LEU A 38 3.49 13.14 -11.86
N GLN A 39 4.23 13.56 -10.84
CA GLN A 39 5.63 13.92 -10.97
C GLN A 39 6.49 13.19 -9.94
N VAL A 40 7.71 12.82 -10.34
CA VAL A 40 8.70 12.22 -9.43
C VAL A 40 8.95 13.13 -8.23
N GLY A 41 8.94 12.57 -7.02
CA GLY A 41 9.08 13.29 -5.76
C GLY A 41 7.79 13.97 -5.27
N GLU A 42 6.66 13.79 -5.96
CA GLU A 42 5.35 14.04 -5.37
C GLU A 42 5.04 13.02 -4.27
N TRP A 43 4.39 13.47 -3.20
CA TRP A 43 4.19 12.64 -2.01
C TRP A 43 2.86 12.90 -1.33
N TRP A 44 2.39 11.88 -0.60
CA TRP A 44 1.20 11.92 0.24
C TRP A 44 1.48 11.25 1.58
N THR A 45 1.17 11.93 2.68
CA THR A 45 1.06 11.28 3.99
C THR A 45 -0.31 10.65 4.08
N VAL A 46 -0.35 9.38 4.46
CA VAL A 46 -1.56 8.56 4.46
C VAL A 46 -1.72 7.86 5.80
N GLU A 47 -2.96 7.79 6.24
CA GLU A 47 -3.42 7.02 7.39
C GLU A 47 -4.13 5.77 6.86
N LEU A 48 -3.66 4.61 7.28
CA LEU A 48 -4.24 3.30 6.97
C LEU A 48 -4.90 2.77 8.25
N ASP A 49 -6.19 2.51 8.19
CA ASP A 49 -6.98 2.03 9.31
C ASP A 49 -7.71 0.72 8.93
N PRO A 50 -6.99 -0.41 8.86
CA PRO A 50 -7.61 -1.72 8.75
C PRO A 50 -8.27 -2.09 10.09
N GLU A 51 -9.57 -1.81 10.23
CA GLU A 51 -10.35 -2.13 11.45
C GLU A 51 -10.20 -3.62 11.81
N LEU A 52 -10.08 -4.48 10.79
CA LEU A 52 -9.86 -5.93 10.94
C LEU A 52 -8.61 -6.29 11.78
N VAL A 53 -7.54 -5.49 11.71
CA VAL A 53 -6.26 -5.70 12.41
C VAL A 53 -6.24 -4.94 13.74
N GLY A 54 -7.13 -3.95 13.92
CA GLY A 54 -7.25 -3.18 15.16
C GLY A 54 -6.09 -2.20 15.39
N ALA A 55 -5.41 -1.78 14.32
CA ALA A 55 -4.30 -0.84 14.37
C ALA A 55 -4.37 0.15 13.20
N THR A 56 -4.01 1.39 13.47
CA THR A 56 -3.86 2.44 12.47
C THR A 56 -2.38 2.70 12.21
N PHE A 57 -2.00 2.83 10.94
CA PHE A 57 -0.64 3.08 10.49
C PHE A 57 -0.57 4.42 9.76
N GLU A 58 0.50 5.18 10.00
CA GLU A 58 0.82 6.36 9.21
C GLU A 58 2.04 6.06 8.35
N THR A 59 1.98 6.39 7.06
CA THR A 59 3.12 6.28 6.15
C THR A 59 3.12 7.43 5.16
N THR A 60 4.22 7.60 4.44
CA THR A 60 4.32 8.54 3.33
C THR A 60 4.59 7.78 2.05
N LEU A 61 3.67 7.92 1.10
CA LEU A 61 3.78 7.41 -0.25
C LEU A 61 4.47 8.45 -1.13
N VAL A 62 5.37 8.01 -2.01
CA VAL A 62 6.18 8.91 -2.85
C VAL A 62 6.28 8.36 -4.27
N VAL A 63 6.04 9.21 -5.25
CA VAL A 63 6.27 8.89 -6.67
C VAL A 63 7.77 8.76 -6.93
N THR A 64 8.23 7.56 -7.25
CA THR A 64 9.66 7.28 -7.54
C THR A 64 9.96 7.29 -9.04
N HIS A 65 8.97 6.95 -9.87
CA HIS A 65 9.08 6.89 -11.32
C HIS A 65 7.79 7.33 -12.01
N VAL A 66 7.90 7.95 -13.18
CA VAL A 66 6.80 8.24 -14.11
C VAL A 66 7.30 8.03 -15.53
N GLY A 67 6.65 7.16 -16.29
CA GLY A 67 7.07 6.81 -17.65
C GLY A 67 6.14 5.79 -18.30
N ASP A 68 6.04 5.82 -19.63
CA ASP A 68 5.35 4.81 -20.43
C ASP A 68 3.88 4.52 -20.00
N GLY A 69 3.16 5.55 -19.55
CA GLY A 69 1.76 5.43 -19.09
C GLY A 69 1.62 4.91 -17.66
N THR A 70 2.73 4.67 -16.97
CA THR A 70 2.76 4.18 -15.59
C THR A 70 3.45 5.16 -14.65
N ALA A 71 3.11 5.08 -13.37
CA ALA A 71 3.89 5.64 -12.29
C ALA A 71 4.28 4.53 -11.31
N ARG A 72 5.35 4.74 -10.55
CA ARG A 72 5.71 3.89 -9.42
C ARG A 72 5.62 4.69 -8.15
N ILE A 73 4.89 4.16 -7.18
CA ILE A 73 4.68 4.77 -5.87
C ILE A 73 5.34 3.86 -4.83
N GLY A 74 6.38 4.38 -4.20
CA GLY A 74 7.07 3.74 -3.09
C GLY A 74 6.65 4.31 -1.74
N MET A 75 7.37 3.93 -0.70
CA MET A 75 7.18 4.46 0.65
C MET A 75 8.48 4.75 1.37
N THR A 76 8.42 5.56 2.42
CA THR A 76 9.61 5.89 3.22
C THR A 76 10.12 4.66 3.98
N PRO A 77 11.44 4.39 4.02
CA PRO A 77 11.98 3.19 4.66
C PRO A 77 11.57 3.00 6.12
N GLU A 78 11.45 4.09 6.88
CA GLU A 78 11.06 4.09 8.29
C GLU A 78 9.62 3.63 8.55
N SER A 79 8.77 3.70 7.52
CA SER A 79 7.35 3.38 7.59
C SER A 79 7.02 2.04 6.94
N PHE A 80 7.98 1.43 6.24
CA PHE A 80 7.76 0.16 5.56
C PHE A 80 7.56 -0.98 6.55
N ARG A 81 6.58 -1.81 6.23
CA ARG A 81 6.24 -3.00 6.98
C ARG A 81 5.84 -4.09 5.99
N ASP A 82 6.31 -5.30 6.23
CA ASP A 82 5.99 -6.46 5.39
C ASP A 82 4.49 -6.77 5.35
N ASP A 83 3.75 -6.42 6.43
CA ASP A 83 2.30 -6.59 6.55
C ASP A 83 1.49 -5.70 5.59
N PHE A 84 2.09 -4.67 5.00
CA PHE A 84 1.42 -3.79 4.06
C PHE A 84 1.04 -4.45 2.73
N LEU A 85 1.77 -5.49 2.31
CA LEU A 85 1.46 -6.17 1.05
C LEU A 85 0.21 -7.06 1.15
N VAL A 86 -0.01 -7.71 2.29
CA VAL A 86 -1.26 -8.46 2.56
C VAL A 86 -2.45 -7.53 2.84
N LEU A 87 -2.19 -6.28 3.23
CA LEU A 87 -3.22 -5.26 3.35
C LEU A 87 -3.61 -4.59 2.03
N HIS A 88 -2.92 -4.91 0.92
CA HIS A 88 -3.18 -4.35 -0.40
C HIS A 88 -3.32 -2.81 -0.40
N ILE A 89 -2.36 -2.13 0.23
CA ILE A 89 -2.38 -0.66 0.35
C ILE A 89 -2.69 -0.02 -1.01
N PRO A 90 -3.74 0.85 -1.09
CA PRO A 90 -4.09 1.49 -2.33
C PRO A 90 -2.88 2.16 -3.00
N VAL A 91 -2.73 1.85 -4.29
CA VAL A 91 -1.74 2.40 -5.22
C VAL A 91 -0.27 2.26 -4.82
N LEU A 92 0.06 1.32 -3.94
CA LEU A 92 1.45 0.96 -3.68
C LEU A 92 2.03 0.14 -4.85
N GLY A 93 3.24 0.49 -5.31
CA GLY A 93 3.93 -0.20 -6.39
C GLY A 93 3.71 0.45 -7.75
N ASP A 94 3.62 -0.35 -8.81
CA ASP A 94 3.34 0.13 -10.16
C ASP A 94 1.85 0.48 -10.32
N VAL A 95 1.59 1.66 -10.90
CA VAL A 95 0.25 2.22 -11.10
C VAL A 95 0.08 2.57 -12.58
N GLU A 96 -0.95 2.03 -13.22
CA GLU A 96 -1.34 2.39 -14.58
C GLU A 96 -2.13 3.70 -14.54
N LEU A 97 -1.70 4.74 -15.26
CA LEU A 97 -2.25 6.08 -15.07
C LEU A 97 -3.61 6.29 -15.73
N GLU A 98 -3.92 5.64 -16.86
CA GLU A 98 -5.19 5.81 -17.57
C GLU A 98 -6.41 5.39 -16.72
N THR A 99 -6.23 4.34 -15.92
CA THR A 99 -7.25 3.75 -15.04
C THR A 99 -6.94 3.90 -13.56
N PHE A 100 -5.77 4.45 -13.22
CA PHE A 100 -5.24 4.53 -11.86
C PHE A 100 -5.19 3.15 -11.19
N ALA A 101 -4.90 2.10 -11.98
CA ALA A 101 -4.94 0.73 -11.52
C ALA A 101 -3.67 0.33 -10.77
N TRP A 102 -3.81 -0.50 -9.75
CA TRP A 102 -2.69 -1.10 -9.02
C TRP A 102 -2.96 -2.58 -8.76
N ARG A 103 -1.90 -3.33 -8.46
CA ARG A 103 -2.00 -4.77 -8.21
C ARG A 103 -2.76 -5.06 -6.91
N VAL A 104 -3.79 -5.88 -7.02
CA VAL A 104 -4.51 -6.45 -5.89
C VAL A 104 -4.60 -7.97 -6.09
N MET A 105 -3.88 -8.73 -5.27
CA MET A 105 -3.66 -10.17 -5.46
C MET A 105 -3.12 -10.52 -6.86
N TRP A 106 -3.95 -11.17 -7.70
CA TRP A 106 -3.58 -11.70 -9.00
C TRP A 106 -3.71 -10.70 -10.13
N ASP A 107 -4.55 -9.68 -9.97
CA ASP A 107 -5.02 -8.81 -11.05
C ASP A 107 -4.86 -7.34 -10.68
N ASP A 108 -4.88 -6.47 -11.70
CA ASP A 108 -4.85 -5.03 -11.51
C ASP A 108 -6.28 -4.51 -11.29
N PHE A 109 -6.48 -3.75 -10.21
CA PHE A 109 -7.76 -3.16 -9.88
C PHE A 109 -7.92 -1.80 -10.57
N GLU A 110 -8.74 -1.73 -11.62
CA GLU A 110 -9.06 -0.51 -12.38
C GLU A 110 -9.94 0.46 -11.56
N ALA A 111 -9.30 1.21 -10.68
CA ALA A 111 -9.98 2.03 -9.69
C ALA A 111 -10.70 3.25 -10.27
N LEU A 112 -10.26 3.80 -11.40
CA LEU A 112 -10.82 5.01 -12.02
C LEU A 112 -11.01 4.81 -13.53
N ARG A 113 -11.92 5.60 -14.11
CA ARG A 113 -12.02 5.72 -15.57
C ARG A 113 -12.36 7.14 -15.98
N PHE A 114 -11.37 7.85 -16.51
CA PHE A 114 -11.55 9.24 -16.91
C PHE A 114 -12.36 9.33 -18.24
N PRO A 115 -13.18 10.38 -18.41
CA PRO A 115 -13.44 11.48 -17.48
C PRO A 115 -14.36 11.06 -16.32
N LEU A 116 -14.06 11.55 -15.11
CA LEU A 116 -14.84 11.31 -13.90
C LEU A 116 -15.98 12.33 -13.78
N GLU A 117 -17.04 12.07 -14.54
CA GLU A 117 -18.27 12.86 -14.54
C GLU A 117 -19.38 12.15 -13.77
N ARG A 118 -20.29 12.91 -13.16
CA ARG A 118 -21.43 12.32 -12.45
C ARG A 118 -22.21 11.37 -13.35
N GLY A 119 -22.42 10.14 -12.89
CA GLY A 119 -23.11 9.08 -13.61
C GLY A 119 -22.22 8.28 -14.55
N ALA A 120 -20.93 8.61 -14.69
CA ALA A 120 -19.96 7.71 -15.32
C ALA A 120 -19.89 6.40 -14.53
N SER A 121 -19.77 5.29 -15.25
CA SER A 121 -19.76 3.95 -14.68
C SER A 121 -18.90 3.00 -15.50
N TRP A 122 -18.25 2.07 -14.82
CA TRP A 122 -17.43 1.00 -15.39
C TRP A 122 -17.45 -0.22 -14.48
N THR A 123 -16.95 -1.35 -14.99
CA THR A 123 -16.74 -2.58 -14.23
C THR A 123 -15.25 -2.76 -13.98
N ALA A 124 -14.89 -3.26 -12.80
CA ALA A 124 -13.52 -3.65 -12.45
C ALA A 124 -13.55 -5.00 -11.71
N ASP A 125 -12.43 -5.70 -11.70
CA ASP A 125 -12.22 -6.84 -10.81
C ASP A 125 -11.58 -6.36 -9.50
N PHE A 126 -12.15 -6.74 -8.37
CA PHE A 126 -11.54 -6.55 -7.07
C PHE A 126 -11.56 -7.88 -6.32
N HIS A 127 -10.37 -8.43 -6.03
CA HIS A 127 -10.23 -9.73 -5.36
C HIS A 127 -10.89 -10.92 -6.11
N GLY A 128 -10.94 -10.88 -7.44
CA GLY A 128 -11.60 -11.91 -8.24
C GLY A 128 -13.14 -11.78 -8.29
N ASN A 129 -13.68 -10.65 -7.81
CA ASN A 129 -15.10 -10.34 -7.87
C ASN A 129 -15.34 -9.12 -8.78
N ASP A 130 -16.34 -9.24 -9.66
CA ASP A 130 -16.80 -8.11 -10.46
C ASP A 130 -17.48 -7.06 -9.58
N VAL A 131 -16.97 -5.84 -9.61
CA VAL A 131 -17.61 -4.65 -9.01
C VAL A 131 -18.01 -3.66 -10.09
N THR A 132 -19.15 -3.00 -9.91
CA THR A 132 -19.60 -1.91 -10.77
C THR A 132 -19.38 -0.58 -10.07
N ALA A 133 -18.51 0.25 -10.63
CA ALA A 133 -18.23 1.60 -10.15
C ALA A 133 -19.23 2.62 -10.74
N THR A 134 -19.62 3.60 -9.94
CA THR A 134 -20.43 4.75 -10.36
C THR A 134 -19.90 6.03 -9.70
N VAL A 135 -19.72 7.09 -10.49
CA VAL A 135 -19.44 8.44 -9.96
C VAL A 135 -20.75 9.06 -9.45
N GLU A 136 -20.99 8.98 -8.15
CA GLU A 136 -22.23 9.44 -7.50
C GLU A 136 -22.39 10.96 -7.52
N ARG A 137 -21.27 11.66 -7.26
CA ARG A 137 -21.23 13.13 -7.22
C ARG A 137 -19.84 13.67 -7.54
N VAL A 138 -19.82 14.91 -8.00
CA VAL A 138 -18.61 15.70 -8.28
C VAL A 138 -18.73 17.05 -7.56
N GLU A 139 -17.70 17.45 -6.84
CA GLU A 139 -17.63 18.72 -6.11
C GLU A 139 -16.25 19.37 -6.31
N GLY A 140 -16.20 20.44 -7.11
CA GLY A 140 -14.93 21.08 -7.45
C GLY A 140 -14.01 20.11 -8.19
N THR A 141 -12.86 19.80 -7.60
CA THR A 141 -11.86 18.85 -8.12
C THR A 141 -12.08 17.41 -7.63
N ARG A 142 -13.11 17.16 -6.83
CA ARG A 142 -13.35 15.87 -6.19
C ARG A 142 -14.45 15.06 -6.90
N ALA A 143 -14.17 13.80 -7.17
CA ALA A 143 -15.14 12.81 -7.62
C ALA A 143 -15.35 11.77 -6.51
N PHE A 144 -16.60 11.52 -6.16
CA PHE A 144 -17.00 10.54 -5.15
C PHE A 144 -17.57 9.33 -5.87
N ILE A 145 -16.95 8.19 -5.65
CA ILE A 145 -17.14 6.97 -6.41
C ILE A 145 -17.62 5.89 -5.44
N LEU A 146 -18.67 5.18 -5.84
CA LEU A 146 -19.15 4.00 -5.16
C LEU A 146 -18.97 2.82 -6.11
N MET A 147 -18.35 1.75 -5.63
CA MET A 147 -18.29 0.46 -6.32
C MET A 147 -19.04 -0.60 -5.52
N GLU A 148 -19.89 -1.37 -6.20
CA GLU A 148 -20.68 -2.42 -5.58
C GLU A 148 -20.62 -3.70 -6.41
N GLY A 149 -20.48 -4.82 -5.72
CA GLY A 149 -20.45 -6.17 -6.28
C GLY A 149 -21.07 -7.18 -5.32
N GLU A 150 -20.95 -8.48 -5.61
CA GLU A 150 -21.44 -9.51 -4.69
C GLU A 150 -20.62 -9.52 -3.40
N GLY A 151 -21.19 -8.99 -2.31
CA GLY A 151 -20.53 -8.94 -1.00
C GLY A 151 -19.44 -7.86 -0.88
N GLU A 152 -19.22 -7.09 -1.95
CA GLU A 152 -18.20 -6.04 -2.04
C GLU A 152 -18.86 -4.66 -2.10
N ARG A 153 -18.34 -3.75 -1.29
CA ARG A 153 -18.71 -2.33 -1.31
C ARG A 153 -17.48 -1.49 -1.03
N ILE A 154 -17.14 -0.63 -1.98
CA ILE A 154 -15.98 0.25 -1.94
C ILE A 154 -16.42 1.68 -2.15
N GLU A 155 -16.10 2.56 -1.22
CA GLU A 155 -16.31 4.01 -1.33
C GLU A 155 -14.96 4.70 -1.51
N MET A 156 -14.86 5.57 -2.51
CA MET A 156 -13.61 6.26 -2.84
C MET A 156 -13.84 7.73 -3.16
N VAL A 157 -12.82 8.54 -2.88
CA VAL A 157 -12.78 9.96 -3.27
C VAL A 157 -11.49 10.23 -4.02
N TYR A 158 -11.57 10.46 -5.33
CA TYR A 158 -10.46 10.99 -6.10
C TYR A 158 -10.48 12.51 -6.08
N ASP A 159 -9.34 13.15 -5.78
CA ASP A 159 -9.19 14.60 -5.81
C ASP A 159 -8.13 15.01 -6.83
N ALA A 160 -8.55 15.61 -7.94
CA ALA A 160 -7.66 16.04 -9.00
C ALA A 160 -6.64 17.09 -8.53
N ALA A 161 -6.97 17.92 -7.53
CA ALA A 161 -6.01 18.90 -6.99
C ALA A 161 -4.82 18.20 -6.31
N VAL A 162 -5.06 17.01 -5.75
CA VAL A 162 -4.07 16.20 -5.03
C VAL A 162 -3.51 15.07 -5.91
N GLY A 163 -4.13 14.80 -7.07
CA GLY A 163 -3.71 13.78 -8.03
C GLY A 163 -3.83 12.34 -7.53
N MET A 164 -4.69 12.09 -6.53
CA MET A 164 -4.69 10.85 -5.76
C MET A 164 -6.10 10.48 -5.29
N ILE A 165 -6.34 9.20 -5.04
CA ILE A 165 -7.47 8.73 -4.22
C ILE A 165 -7.19 9.17 -2.78
N THR A 166 -7.97 10.13 -2.26
CA THR A 166 -7.75 10.76 -0.95
C THR A 166 -8.49 10.08 0.19
N GLU A 167 -9.55 9.33 -0.13
CA GLU A 167 -10.31 8.54 0.82
C GLU A 167 -10.66 7.23 0.11
N PHE A 168 -10.47 6.10 0.78
CA PHE A 168 -10.85 4.77 0.32
C PHE A 168 -11.37 3.99 1.51
N ARG A 169 -12.52 3.34 1.36
CA ARG A 169 -13.09 2.45 2.36
C ARG A 169 -13.66 1.24 1.65
N GLU A 170 -13.29 0.07 2.11
CA GLU A 170 -13.75 -1.20 1.59
C GLU A 170 -14.35 -2.02 2.75
N GLU A 171 -15.55 -2.55 2.56
CA GLU A 171 -16.35 -3.14 3.65
C GLU A 171 -16.02 -4.60 3.97
N ALA A 172 -15.58 -5.38 2.98
CA ALA A 172 -15.36 -6.81 3.15
C ALA A 172 -14.07 -7.09 3.94
N LEU A 173 -12.98 -6.34 3.76
CA LEU A 173 -11.83 -6.39 4.64
C LEU A 173 -11.98 -5.37 5.78
N GLN A 174 -12.78 -4.29 5.66
CA GLN A 174 -12.76 -3.16 6.61
C GLN A 174 -11.45 -2.36 6.51
N LEU A 175 -10.92 -2.24 5.30
CA LEU A 175 -9.77 -1.40 5.02
C LEU A 175 -10.23 0.05 4.84
N ALA A 176 -9.66 0.97 5.62
CA ALA A 176 -9.79 2.40 5.37
C ALA A 176 -8.42 3.01 5.08
N PHE A 177 -8.41 3.99 4.18
CA PHE A 177 -7.23 4.75 3.78
C PHE A 177 -7.61 6.21 3.62
N ARG A 178 -6.77 7.11 4.12
CA ARG A 178 -7.02 8.55 4.06
C ARG A 178 -5.72 9.32 3.86
N VAL A 179 -5.70 10.22 2.88
CA VAL A 179 -4.62 11.19 2.70
C VAL A 179 -4.78 12.32 3.73
N THR A 180 -3.74 12.56 4.52
CA THR A 180 -3.68 13.59 5.57
C THR A 180 -2.75 14.74 5.23
N GLY A 181 -1.83 14.54 4.28
CA GLY A 181 -0.91 15.56 3.78
C GLY A 181 -0.52 15.27 2.34
N HIS A 182 -0.13 16.30 1.59
CA HIS A 182 0.46 16.14 0.26
C HIS A 182 1.49 17.24 0.00
N GLY A 183 2.39 16.97 -0.93
CA GLY A 183 3.31 17.97 -1.43
C GLY A 183 4.18 17.44 -2.55
N THR A 184 5.20 18.21 -2.88
CA THR A 184 6.14 17.91 -3.97
C THR A 184 7.58 18.10 -3.52
N GLY A 185 8.52 17.57 -4.31
CA GLY A 185 9.96 17.74 -4.06
C GLY A 185 10.50 16.90 -2.90
N TYR A 186 9.89 15.75 -2.60
CA TYR A 186 10.49 14.79 -1.67
C TYR A 186 11.86 14.34 -2.20
N SER A 187 12.88 14.41 -1.34
CA SER A 187 14.28 14.13 -1.71
C SER A 187 14.96 13.10 -0.80
N GLY A 188 14.22 12.51 0.13
CA GLY A 188 14.73 11.46 1.02
C GLY A 188 14.82 10.10 0.32
N PRO A 189 15.33 9.07 1.02
CA PRO A 189 15.25 7.70 0.52
C PRO A 189 13.80 7.24 0.42
N VAL A 190 13.51 6.42 -0.60
CA VAL A 190 12.22 5.76 -0.81
C VAL A 190 12.48 4.30 -1.15
N LEU A 191 11.73 3.40 -0.52
CA LEU A 191 11.60 2.02 -0.92
C LEU A 191 10.62 1.94 -2.09
N SER A 192 11.16 1.69 -3.27
CA SER A 192 10.44 1.63 -4.53
C SER A 192 10.12 0.18 -4.88
N LEU A 193 8.88 -0.23 -4.61
CA LEU A 193 8.41 -1.57 -4.94
C LEU A 193 7.97 -1.63 -6.40
N SER A 194 8.32 -2.70 -7.11
CA SER A 194 7.95 -2.92 -8.50
C SER A 194 7.57 -4.36 -8.75
N GLY A 195 6.72 -4.62 -9.74
CA GLY A 195 6.35 -5.97 -10.15
C GLY A 195 5.82 -6.79 -8.98
N ILE A 196 5.00 -6.18 -8.13
CA ILE A 196 4.35 -6.88 -7.01
C ILE A 196 3.51 -8.00 -7.62
N GLU A 197 3.75 -9.23 -7.18
CA GLU A 197 3.07 -10.42 -7.66
C GLU A 197 2.81 -11.35 -6.47
N LEU A 198 1.61 -11.91 -6.38
CA LEU A 198 1.34 -12.96 -5.40
C LEU A 198 2.08 -14.23 -5.85
N GLY A 199 3.03 -14.73 -5.07
CA GLY A 199 3.73 -15.98 -5.36
C GLY A 199 2.86 -17.20 -5.06
N PHE A 200 2.19 -17.19 -3.91
CA PHE A 200 1.16 -18.16 -3.58
C PHE A 200 0.22 -17.65 -2.49
N MET A 201 -0.94 -18.30 -2.41
CA MET A 201 -1.86 -18.21 -1.29
C MET A 201 -2.28 -19.63 -0.88
N GLN A 202 -2.13 -19.96 0.40
CA GLN A 202 -2.44 -21.29 0.93
C GLN A 202 -3.29 -21.20 2.19
N GLY A 203 -4.50 -21.77 2.12
CA GLY A 203 -5.37 -21.95 3.27
C GLY A 203 -4.94 -23.13 4.15
N GLY A 204 -5.16 -23.00 5.46
CA GLY A 204 -4.99 -24.09 6.40
C GLY A 204 -6.04 -25.20 6.29
N PRO A 205 -6.08 -26.14 7.24
CA PRO A 205 -6.99 -27.27 7.19
C PRO A 205 -8.45 -26.80 7.29
N PRO A 206 -9.40 -27.50 6.63
CA PRO A 206 -10.81 -27.20 6.74
C PRO A 206 -11.30 -27.36 8.19
N ALA A 207 -12.47 -26.80 8.48
CA ALA A 207 -13.07 -26.92 9.81
C ALA A 207 -13.24 -28.40 10.20
N GLY A 208 -12.73 -28.77 11.38
CA GLY A 208 -12.76 -30.14 11.89
C GLY A 208 -11.44 -30.91 11.71
N GLU A 209 -10.55 -30.44 10.84
CA GLU A 209 -9.19 -30.97 10.70
C GLU A 209 -8.20 -30.14 11.51
N ARG A 210 -7.25 -30.82 12.16
CA ARG A 210 -6.28 -30.17 13.06
C ARG A 210 -4.99 -29.79 12.39
N ARG A 211 -4.60 -30.50 11.33
CA ARG A 211 -3.29 -30.33 10.68
C ARG A 211 -3.43 -30.49 9.18
N SER A 212 -2.70 -29.68 8.44
CA SER A 212 -2.45 -29.85 7.01
C SER A 212 -1.01 -29.46 6.70
N SER A 213 -0.52 -29.95 5.57
CA SER A 213 0.78 -29.61 5.01
C SER A 213 0.62 -29.43 3.51
N ALA A 214 1.31 -28.46 2.93
CA ALA A 214 1.32 -28.19 1.50
C ALA A 214 2.74 -27.88 1.03
N THR A 215 3.04 -28.27 -0.21
CA THR A 215 4.26 -27.85 -0.91
C THR A 215 3.84 -27.05 -2.14
N LEU A 216 4.43 -25.87 -2.31
CA LEU A 216 4.10 -24.89 -3.33
C LEU A 216 5.39 -24.48 -4.02
N ASP A 217 5.41 -24.43 -5.34
CA ASP A 217 6.55 -23.91 -6.08
C ASP A 217 6.26 -22.46 -6.48
N VAL A 218 7.18 -21.56 -6.16
CA VAL A 218 7.13 -20.15 -6.54
C VAL A 218 8.02 -19.94 -7.76
N ALA A 219 7.45 -19.32 -8.80
CA ALA A 219 8.12 -19.02 -10.05
C ALA A 219 7.68 -17.63 -10.56
N THR A 220 8.01 -16.60 -9.78
CA THR A 220 7.73 -15.19 -10.11
C THR A 220 9.00 -14.47 -10.55
N GLU A 221 8.89 -13.20 -10.97
CA GLU A 221 10.06 -12.41 -11.38
C GLU A 221 10.73 -11.66 -10.20
N GLY A 222 10.02 -11.48 -9.08
CA GLY A 222 10.47 -10.72 -7.93
C GLY A 222 11.62 -11.39 -7.15
N PRO A 223 12.75 -10.70 -6.89
CA PRO A 223 13.86 -11.23 -6.09
C PRO A 223 13.64 -11.11 -4.57
N HIS A 224 12.69 -10.28 -4.12
CA HIS A 224 12.32 -10.15 -2.71
C HIS A 224 10.91 -10.68 -2.49
N GLY A 225 10.55 -10.93 -1.24
CA GLY A 225 9.18 -11.20 -0.87
C GLY A 225 8.82 -10.93 0.57
N SER A 226 7.51 -10.78 0.78
CA SER A 226 6.87 -10.66 2.08
C SER A 226 6.00 -11.90 2.28
N LEU A 227 6.40 -12.74 3.23
CA LEU A 227 5.63 -13.88 3.69
C LEU A 227 4.76 -13.45 4.86
N SER A 228 3.44 -13.60 4.74
CA SER A 228 2.48 -13.29 5.79
C SER A 228 1.80 -14.55 6.30
N LEU A 229 1.86 -14.76 7.63
CA LEU A 229 1.12 -15.81 8.33
C LEU A 229 -0.11 -15.15 8.96
N VAL A 230 -1.30 -15.65 8.63
CA VAL A 230 -2.56 -14.98 8.95
C VAL A 230 -3.53 -15.92 9.66
N VAL A 231 -4.16 -15.42 10.74
CA VAL A 231 -5.33 -16.03 11.37
C VAL A 231 -6.53 -15.13 11.11
N TRP A 232 -7.48 -15.66 10.36
CA TRP A 232 -8.75 -15.00 10.07
C TRP A 232 -9.80 -15.42 11.10
N ASN A 233 -9.93 -14.61 12.15
CA ASN A 233 -10.82 -14.81 13.28
C ASN A 233 -12.22 -14.20 13.06
N ARG A 234 -12.44 -13.56 11.90
CA ARG A 234 -13.71 -12.88 11.58
C ARG A 234 -14.92 -13.83 11.65
N GLY A 235 -15.97 -13.39 12.32
CA GLY A 235 -17.21 -14.14 12.56
C GLY A 235 -17.12 -15.21 13.65
N VAL A 236 -15.96 -15.37 14.30
CA VAL A 236 -15.73 -16.30 15.42
C VAL A 236 -14.92 -15.64 16.54
N GLU A 237 -14.97 -14.30 16.61
CA GLU A 237 -14.24 -13.46 17.56
C GLU A 237 -14.66 -13.67 19.02
N ASP A 238 -15.75 -14.42 19.25
CA ASP A 238 -16.24 -14.83 20.57
C ASP A 238 -15.62 -16.14 21.07
N GLN A 239 -14.76 -16.77 20.28
CA GLN A 239 -14.18 -18.07 20.56
C GLN A 239 -12.66 -18.02 20.65
N ALA A 240 -12.14 -18.70 21.67
CA ALA A 240 -10.70 -18.87 21.82
C ALA A 240 -10.15 -19.95 20.89
N GLY A 241 -8.87 -19.82 20.54
CA GLY A 241 -8.18 -20.81 19.74
C GLY A 241 -6.67 -20.65 19.80
N ARG A 242 -5.98 -21.69 19.34
CA ARG A 242 -4.51 -21.68 19.19
C ARG A 242 -4.14 -22.22 17.82
N TYR A 243 -3.25 -21.51 17.14
CA TYR A 243 -2.92 -21.78 15.75
C TYR A 243 -1.42 -21.66 15.53
N ARG A 244 -0.79 -22.70 15.01
CA ARG A 244 0.63 -22.71 14.68
C ARG A 244 0.76 -22.77 13.17
N ILE A 245 1.55 -21.86 12.60
CA ILE A 245 1.85 -21.83 11.19
C ILE A 245 3.37 -21.89 11.05
N VAL A 246 3.85 -22.81 10.22
CA VAL A 246 5.26 -22.97 9.89
C VAL A 246 5.40 -22.91 8.38
N ALA A 247 6.29 -22.06 7.88
CA ALA A 247 6.66 -21.98 6.49
C ALA A 247 8.17 -22.21 6.36
N THR A 248 8.56 -23.12 5.47
CA THR A 248 9.96 -23.39 5.16
C THR A 248 10.24 -22.92 3.74
N ALA A 249 11.20 -22.01 3.60
CA ALA A 249 11.64 -21.46 2.34
C ALA A 249 12.54 -22.42 1.54
N PRO A 250 12.74 -22.18 0.24
CA PRO A 250 13.61 -22.96 -0.64
C PRO A 250 15.06 -23.10 -0.14
N ASP A 251 15.57 -22.10 0.58
CA ASP A 251 16.93 -22.11 1.16
C ASP A 251 17.02 -22.85 2.50
N GLY A 252 15.89 -23.33 3.02
CA GLY A 252 15.77 -24.01 4.31
C GLY A 252 15.50 -23.07 5.50
N SER A 253 15.34 -21.77 5.28
CA SER A 253 14.89 -20.83 6.31
C SER A 253 13.49 -21.19 6.80
N VAL A 254 13.26 -21.11 8.11
CA VAL A 254 11.98 -21.46 8.74
C VAL A 254 11.36 -20.23 9.38
N PHE A 255 10.14 -19.92 8.98
CA PHE A 255 9.28 -18.89 9.55
C PHE A 255 8.18 -19.58 10.34
N GLU A 256 8.08 -19.27 11.62
CA GLU A 256 7.12 -19.91 12.51
C GLU A 256 6.47 -18.87 13.40
N HIS A 257 5.15 -18.99 13.54
CA HIS A 257 4.43 -18.26 14.57
C HIS A 257 3.34 -19.13 15.20
N THR A 258 3.08 -18.90 16.48
CA THR A 258 1.91 -19.45 17.16
C THR A 258 1.03 -18.30 17.63
N PHE A 259 -0.16 -18.22 17.07
CA PHE A 259 -1.20 -17.29 17.43
C PHE A 259 -2.10 -17.90 18.49
N GLU A 260 -2.55 -17.08 19.42
CA GLU A 260 -3.64 -17.39 20.33
C GLU A 260 -4.74 -16.35 20.11
N THR A 261 -5.98 -16.81 19.95
CA THR A 261 -7.15 -15.93 19.93
C THR A 261 -7.91 -16.08 21.25
N ALA A 262 -8.46 -14.98 21.73
CA ALA A 262 -9.35 -14.87 22.86
C ALA A 262 -10.57 -14.02 22.48
N PRO A 263 -11.68 -14.13 23.24
CA PRO A 263 -12.86 -13.30 22.99
C PRO A 263 -12.53 -11.80 23.03
N GLY A 264 -12.83 -11.10 21.94
CA GLY A 264 -12.55 -9.67 21.78
C GLY A 264 -11.21 -9.32 21.14
N ASP A 265 -10.41 -10.31 20.74
CA ASP A 265 -9.25 -10.06 19.87
C ASP A 265 -9.70 -9.56 18.47
N PRO A 266 -8.78 -8.92 17.71
CA PRO A 266 -9.07 -8.48 16.35
C PRO A 266 -9.58 -9.58 15.43
N ALA A 267 -10.30 -9.18 14.37
CA ALA A 267 -10.85 -10.09 13.37
C ALA A 267 -9.74 -10.77 12.55
N VAL A 268 -8.56 -10.17 12.47
CA VAL A 268 -7.39 -10.72 11.77
C VAL A 268 -6.14 -10.50 12.60
N LEU A 269 -5.37 -11.56 12.78
CA LEU A 269 -4.02 -11.52 13.33
C LEU A 269 -3.04 -11.85 12.22
N VAL A 270 -1.98 -11.05 12.10
CA VAL A 270 -0.98 -11.19 11.04
C VAL A 270 0.43 -11.08 11.60
N GLN A 271 1.33 -11.91 11.08
CA GLN A 271 2.77 -11.78 11.26
C GLN A 271 3.44 -11.93 9.90
N SER A 272 4.15 -10.90 9.48
CA SER A 272 4.84 -10.87 8.18
C SER A 272 6.35 -10.86 8.33
N PHE A 273 7.04 -11.33 7.28
CA PHE A 273 8.50 -11.48 7.22
C PHE A 273 9.02 -11.18 5.81
N GLY A 274 10.00 -10.28 5.71
CA GLY A 274 10.80 -10.11 4.50
C GLY A 274 11.77 -11.26 4.24
N HIS A 275 11.95 -11.66 2.98
CA HIS A 275 12.89 -12.71 2.58
C HIS A 275 13.36 -12.57 1.12
N ASP A 276 14.60 -12.96 0.83
CA ASP A 276 15.20 -12.85 -0.52
C ASP A 276 15.25 -14.19 -1.28
N ALA A 277 15.24 -15.34 -0.59
CA ALA A 277 15.25 -16.64 -1.25
C ALA A 277 13.82 -17.12 -1.54
N VAL A 278 13.10 -16.36 -2.36
CA VAL A 278 11.66 -16.56 -2.59
C VAL A 278 11.34 -17.60 -3.67
N GLN A 279 12.25 -17.84 -4.60
CA GLN A 279 12.02 -18.72 -5.75
C GLN A 279 12.27 -20.19 -5.42
N GLY A 280 11.35 -21.06 -5.84
CA GLY A 280 11.43 -22.52 -5.65
C GLY A 280 10.39 -23.07 -4.67
N GLY A 281 10.67 -24.26 -4.14
CA GLY A 281 9.72 -25.02 -3.31
C GLY A 281 9.63 -24.54 -1.87
N TRP A 282 8.43 -24.10 -1.49
CA TRP A 282 8.02 -23.78 -0.12
C TRP A 282 7.25 -24.95 0.49
N THR A 283 7.43 -25.19 1.80
CA THR A 283 6.58 -26.11 2.57
C THR A 283 5.85 -25.35 3.66
N ILE A 284 4.53 -25.50 3.73
CA ILE A 284 3.67 -24.83 4.70
C ILE A 284 2.96 -25.88 5.54
N ASP A 285 3.16 -25.82 6.86
CA ASP A 285 2.49 -26.66 7.84
C ASP A 285 1.59 -25.82 8.74
N PHE A 286 0.36 -26.31 8.93
CA PHE A 286 -0.62 -25.70 9.79
C PHE A 286 -0.98 -26.64 10.93
N GLU A 287 -1.11 -26.08 12.13
CA GLU A 287 -1.81 -26.72 13.24
C GLU A 287 -2.90 -25.79 13.77
N ARG A 288 -4.07 -26.36 14.02
CA ARG A 288 -5.28 -25.61 14.35
C ARG A 288 -5.98 -26.25 15.55
N GLU A 289 -6.25 -25.41 16.55
CA GLU A 289 -7.05 -25.72 17.72
C GLU A 289 -8.05 -24.59 17.98
N GLY A 290 -9.02 -24.41 17.07
CA GLY A 290 -10.04 -23.36 17.18
C GLY A 290 -10.87 -23.19 15.92
N PRO A 291 -11.81 -22.23 15.88
CA PRO A 291 -12.72 -22.05 14.74
C PRO A 291 -12.17 -21.15 13.62
N ALA A 292 -11.14 -20.34 13.87
CA ALA A 292 -10.59 -19.39 12.89
C ALA A 292 -10.01 -20.10 11.65
N ARG A 293 -9.94 -19.37 10.54
CA ARG A 293 -9.26 -19.83 9.32
C ARG A 293 -7.79 -19.43 9.38
N LEU A 294 -6.95 -20.22 8.72
CA LEU A 294 -5.52 -19.95 8.60
C LEU A 294 -5.20 -19.71 7.14
N LEU A 295 -4.27 -18.80 6.91
CA LEU A 295 -3.84 -18.41 5.57
C LEU A 295 -2.35 -18.09 5.62
N VAL A 296 -1.65 -18.46 4.55
CA VAL A 296 -0.31 -17.97 4.27
C VAL A 296 -0.30 -17.37 2.89
N GLU A 297 0.28 -16.18 2.77
CA GLU A 297 0.48 -15.48 1.52
C GLU A 297 1.94 -15.12 1.37
N LEU A 298 2.47 -15.26 0.16
CA LEU A 298 3.78 -14.73 -0.20
C LEU A 298 3.59 -13.76 -1.36
N PHE A 299 3.89 -12.48 -1.15
CA PHE A 299 4.09 -11.55 -2.26
C PHE A 299 5.56 -11.50 -2.63
N THR A 300 5.86 -11.42 -3.93
CA THR A 300 7.21 -11.17 -4.45
C THR A 300 7.25 -9.84 -5.17
N TYR A 301 8.40 -9.19 -5.16
CA TYR A 301 8.57 -7.86 -5.75
C TYR A 301 10.04 -7.54 -6.00
N GLY A 302 10.29 -6.62 -6.92
CA GLY A 302 11.54 -5.86 -6.99
C GLY A 302 11.54 -4.75 -5.95
N LEU A 303 12.71 -4.47 -5.38
CA LEU A 303 12.88 -3.44 -4.36
C LEU A 303 14.16 -2.65 -4.64
N ASP A 304 13.99 -1.36 -4.90
CA ASP A 304 15.10 -0.41 -4.98
C ASP A 304 14.98 0.59 -3.82
N GLU A 305 16.08 0.89 -3.14
CA GLU A 305 16.16 2.00 -2.19
C GLU A 305 16.98 3.13 -2.81
N ALA A 306 16.28 4.18 -3.23
CA ALA A 306 16.89 5.35 -3.85
C ALA A 306 16.07 6.62 -3.57
N PRO A 307 16.69 7.81 -3.69
CA PRO A 307 15.92 9.04 -3.86
C PRO A 307 15.02 8.95 -5.10
N PRO A 308 13.89 9.68 -5.15
CA PRO A 308 13.03 9.71 -6.33
C PRO A 308 13.80 10.10 -7.59
N GLY A 309 13.67 9.30 -8.66
CA GLY A 309 14.36 9.50 -9.94
C GLY A 309 15.84 9.11 -9.99
N GLY A 310 16.35 8.49 -8.92
CA GLY A 310 17.71 7.94 -8.81
C GLY A 310 17.85 6.51 -9.32
#